data_AF-D3JKX8-F1
#
_entry.id   AF-D3JKX8-F1
#
_cell.length_a   1.000
_cell.length_b   1.000
_cell.length_c   1.000
_cell.angle_alpha   90.00
_cell.angle_beta   90.00
_cell.angle_gamma   90.00
#
_symmetry.space_group_name_H-M   'P 1'
#
loop_
_entity.id
_entity.type
_entity.pdbx_description
1 polymer ?
#
loop_
_entity_poly.entity_id
_entity_poly.type
_entity_poly.pdbx_seq_one_letter_code
_entity_poly.pdbx_strand_id
1 'polypeptide(L)'
;DGWWYKPDYIINELNINSAVAYPGHLEVVPVTKPDETYPIRGYCYTGGGRKVIRVEVSIDGGKSWTLSQLTHPETPTEYGKYWCWCFFRLDVPLAKLYECETPEILCRGWDSSMNRQPEQITWNVMGMVNN
;
A
#
# COMPACT_ATOMS: atom_id res chain seq x y z
N ASP A 1 29.38 -0.14 19.51
CA ASP A 1 29.46 1.32 19.70
C ASP A 1 29.57 2.07 18.38
N GLY A 2 29.23 3.37 18.36
CA GLY A 2 29.33 4.22 17.17
C GLY A 2 28.22 4.05 16.11
N TRP A 3 27.10 3.41 16.43
CA TRP A 3 26.02 3.09 15.49
C TRP A 3 25.53 4.30 14.68
N TRP A 4 25.39 5.46 15.31
CA TRP A 4 24.90 6.69 14.67
C TRP A 4 25.89 7.33 13.67
N TYR A 5 27.15 6.90 13.67
CA TYR A 5 28.19 7.46 12.80
C TYR A 5 28.53 6.54 11.63
N LYS A 6 27.81 5.42 11.46
CA LYS A 6 27.96 4.52 10.32
C LYS A 6 27.19 5.07 9.12
N PRO A 7 27.87 5.49 8.03
CA PRO A 7 27.21 6.12 6.88
C PRO A 7 26.17 5.22 6.20
N ASP A 8 26.36 3.90 6.25
CA ASP A 8 25.46 2.91 5.64
C ASP A 8 24.03 2.92 6.22
N TYR A 9 23.82 3.54 7.38
CA TYR A 9 22.51 3.65 8.03
C TYR A 9 21.81 4.98 7.76
N ILE A 10 22.41 5.86 6.95
CA ILE A 10 21.79 7.10 6.53
C ILE A 10 20.69 6.78 5.51
N ILE A 11 19.45 7.14 5.83
CA ILE A 11 18.30 6.98 4.94
C ILE A 11 18.30 8.14 3.94
N ASN A 12 18.46 7.82 2.66
CA ASN A 12 18.39 8.79 1.56
C ASN A 12 17.13 8.54 0.70
N GLU A 13 17.04 7.35 0.09
CA GLU A 13 15.85 6.95 -0.67
C GLU A 13 14.83 6.24 0.23
N LEU A 14 13.55 6.54 0.04
CA LEU A 14 12.46 5.82 0.69
C LEU A 14 12.30 4.41 0.12
N ASN A 15 11.87 3.47 0.96
CA ASN A 15 11.42 2.16 0.53
C ASN A 15 10.01 2.24 -0.09
N ILE A 16 9.56 1.15 -0.71
CA ILE A 16 8.18 0.99 -1.18
C ILE A 16 7.24 0.97 0.02
N ASN A 17 6.18 1.77 0.00
CA ASN A 17 5.20 1.84 1.09
C ASN A 17 3.80 2.09 0.51
N SER A 18 2.78 1.47 1.09
CA SER A 18 1.38 1.70 0.76
C SER A 18 0.52 1.69 2.02
N ALA A 19 -0.57 2.45 1.98
CA ALA A 19 -1.55 2.49 3.05
C ALA A 19 -2.96 2.63 2.50
N VAL A 20 -3.90 1.94 3.14
CA VAL A 20 -5.34 2.09 2.92
C VAL A 20 -5.79 3.40 3.55
N ALA A 21 -6.53 4.20 2.78
CA ALA A 21 -7.18 5.43 3.26
C ALA A 21 -8.70 5.26 3.42
N TYR A 22 -9.29 4.36 2.62
CA TYR A 22 -10.71 3.99 2.69
C TYR A 22 -10.85 2.47 2.72
N PRO A 23 -11.55 1.88 3.71
CA PRO A 23 -12.36 2.58 4.70
C PRO A 23 -11.57 3.40 5.72
N GLY A 24 -12.15 4.51 6.12
CA GLY A 24 -11.62 5.38 7.18
C GLY A 24 -11.66 4.67 8.52
N HIS A 25 -10.88 5.18 9.47
CA HIS A 25 -10.90 4.66 10.84
C HIS A 25 -12.32 4.78 11.42
N LEU A 26 -12.88 3.64 11.83
CA LEU A 26 -14.25 3.52 12.37
C LEU A 26 -15.35 3.94 11.37
N GLU A 27 -15.09 3.91 10.06
CA GLU A 27 -16.11 4.12 9.06
C GLU A 27 -17.19 3.03 9.15
N VAL A 28 -18.46 3.46 9.16
CA VAL A 28 -19.61 2.56 9.14
C VAL A 28 -20.19 2.57 7.73
N VAL A 29 -20.22 1.40 7.10
CA VAL A 29 -20.80 1.22 5.77
C VAL A 29 -22.10 0.42 5.90
N PRO A 30 -23.27 1.06 5.74
CA PRO A 30 -24.54 0.35 5.79
C PRO A 30 -24.70 -0.51 4.53
N VAL A 31 -25.09 -1.76 4.70
CA VAL A 31 -25.45 -2.64 3.58
C VAL A 31 -26.91 -2.42 3.26
N THR A 32 -27.20 -1.73 2.15
CA THR A 32 -28.59 -1.40 1.78
C THR A 32 -29.13 -2.28 0.66
N LYS A 33 -28.23 -2.82 -0.17
CA LYS A 33 -28.58 -3.69 -1.31
C LYS A 33 -27.63 -4.89 -1.39
N PRO A 34 -28.09 -6.05 -1.90
CA PRO A 34 -27.25 -7.25 -2.01
C PRO A 34 -26.01 -7.07 -2.91
N ASP A 35 -26.11 -6.29 -3.98
CA ASP A 35 -25.06 -6.12 -4.99
C ASP A 35 -24.20 -4.85 -4.76
N GLU A 36 -24.25 -4.28 -3.56
CA GLU A 36 -23.53 -3.04 -3.26
C GLU A 36 -22.02 -3.30 -3.17
N THR A 37 -21.22 -2.43 -3.80
CA THR A 37 -19.76 -2.51 -3.79
C THR A 37 -19.17 -1.40 -2.95
N TYR A 38 -18.01 -1.67 -2.35
CA TYR A 38 -17.22 -0.71 -1.61
C TYR A 38 -15.88 -0.45 -2.30
N PRO A 39 -15.52 0.82 -2.56
CA PRO A 39 -14.24 1.16 -3.16
C PRO A 39 -13.14 1.29 -2.10
N ILE A 40 -12.39 0.21 -1.88
CA ILE A 40 -11.16 0.25 -1.09
C ILE A 40 -10.15 1.12 -1.83
N ARG A 41 -9.61 2.14 -1.16
CA ARG A 41 -8.70 3.12 -1.79
C ARG A 41 -7.55 3.46 -0.86
N GLY A 42 -6.44 3.84 -1.47
CA GLY A 42 -5.27 4.30 -0.74
C GLY A 42 -4.21 4.86 -1.67
N TYR A 43 -3.01 5.00 -1.14
CA TYR A 43 -1.84 5.48 -1.88
C TYR A 43 -0.69 4.48 -1.78
N CYS A 44 0.27 4.62 -2.70
CA CYS A 44 1.53 3.89 -2.69
C CYS A 44 2.65 4.78 -3.23
N TYR A 45 3.85 4.68 -2.67
CA TYR A 45 5.02 5.43 -3.10
C TYR A 45 6.30 4.59 -2.92
N THR A 46 7.37 4.99 -3.60
CA THR A 46 8.73 4.44 -3.43
C THR A 46 9.75 5.55 -3.69
N GLY A 47 10.96 5.43 -3.13
CA GLY A 47 12.05 6.36 -3.37
C GLY A 47 12.79 6.14 -4.70
N GLY A 48 13.85 6.92 -4.93
CA GLY A 48 14.75 6.77 -6.09
C GLY A 48 14.11 7.06 -7.46
N GLY A 49 12.90 7.61 -7.45
CA GLY A 49 12.11 7.91 -8.64
C GLY A 49 11.62 6.67 -9.38
N ARG A 50 11.53 5.52 -8.68
CA ARG A 50 11.04 4.26 -9.25
C ARG A 50 9.52 4.33 -9.41
N LYS A 51 9.01 3.66 -10.44
CA LYS A 51 7.55 3.59 -10.67
C LYS A 51 6.94 2.52 -9.76
N VAL A 52 5.87 2.84 -9.04
CA VAL A 52 5.00 1.80 -8.46
C VAL A 52 4.25 1.11 -9.60
N ILE A 53 4.43 -0.20 -9.75
CA ILE A 53 3.88 -0.98 -10.88
C ILE A 53 2.71 -1.86 -10.48
N ARG A 54 2.55 -2.15 -9.19
CA ARG A 54 1.50 -3.04 -8.68
C ARG A 54 1.14 -2.67 -7.25
N VAL A 55 -0.15 -2.68 -6.95
CA VAL A 55 -0.66 -2.77 -5.58
C VAL A 55 -1.70 -3.89 -5.53
N GLU A 56 -1.52 -4.78 -4.57
CA GLU A 56 -2.49 -5.84 -4.27
C GLU A 56 -3.21 -5.51 -2.97
N VAL A 57 -4.49 -5.88 -2.90
CA VAL A 57 -5.34 -5.74 -1.71
C VAL A 57 -5.84 -7.12 -1.30
N SER A 58 -5.78 -7.40 -0.01
CA SER A 58 -6.43 -8.56 0.61
C SER A 58 -7.59 -8.06 1.47
N ILE A 59 -8.64 -8.88 1.56
CA ILE A 59 -9.81 -8.64 2.43
C ILE A 59 -10.01 -9.78 3.44
N ASP A 60 -9.09 -10.74 3.50
CA ASP A 60 -9.19 -11.98 4.26
C ASP A 60 -7.94 -12.21 5.14
N GLY A 61 -7.26 -11.13 5.54
CA GLY A 61 -6.06 -11.19 6.38
C GLY A 61 -4.84 -11.76 5.65
N GLY A 62 -4.74 -11.53 4.34
CA GLY A 62 -3.58 -11.90 3.53
C GLY A 62 -3.60 -13.33 2.97
N LYS A 63 -4.70 -14.08 3.15
CA LYS A 63 -4.85 -15.44 2.59
C LYS A 63 -4.95 -15.41 1.06
N SER A 64 -5.68 -14.43 0.51
CA SER A 64 -5.77 -14.17 -0.92
C SER A 64 -5.56 -12.69 -1.24
N TRP A 65 -5.13 -12.41 -2.47
CA TRP A 65 -4.73 -11.08 -2.94
C TRP A 65 -5.36 -10.78 -4.29
N THR A 66 -5.94 -9.59 -4.41
CA THR A 66 -6.55 -9.11 -5.66
C THR A 66 -5.78 -7.91 -6.19
N LEU A 67 -5.52 -7.90 -7.49
CA LEU A 67 -4.86 -6.78 -8.16
C LEU A 67 -5.79 -5.56 -8.18
N SER A 68 -5.29 -4.43 -7.69
CA SER A 68 -6.01 -3.15 -7.71
C SER A 68 -5.74 -2.35 -8.99
N GLN A 69 -6.61 -1.40 -9.29
CA GLN A 69 -6.38 -0.40 -10.33
C GLN A 69 -5.43 0.67 -9.78
N LEU A 70 -4.37 0.99 -10.53
CA LEU A 70 -3.46 2.10 -10.22
C LEU A 70 -3.79 3.34 -11.04
N THR A 71 -3.66 4.50 -10.40
CA THR A 71 -3.68 5.82 -11.04
C THR A 71 -2.42 6.58 -10.67
N HIS A 72 -1.61 6.95 -11.66
CA HIS A 72 -0.44 7.81 -11.50
C HIS A 72 -0.82 9.23 -11.93
N PRO A 73 -0.99 10.19 -11.01
CA PRO A 73 -1.33 11.57 -11.37
C PRO A 73 -0.19 12.28 -12.11
N GLU A 74 1.05 11.87 -11.84
CA GLU A 74 2.26 12.39 -12.47
C GLU A 74 2.63 11.57 -13.72
N THR A 75 3.10 12.26 -14.76
CA THR A 75 3.80 11.65 -15.90
C THR A 75 5.30 11.55 -15.63
N PRO A 76 6.00 10.52 -16.12
CA PRO A 76 7.43 10.38 -15.87
C PRO A 76 8.21 11.60 -16.35
N THR A 77 9.31 11.93 -15.66
CA THR A 77 10.30 12.88 -16.16
C THR A 77 10.91 12.41 -17.48
N GLU A 78 11.72 13.25 -18.14
CA GLU A 78 12.49 12.87 -19.34
C GLU A 78 13.34 11.59 -19.16
N TYR A 79 13.82 11.33 -17.93
CA TYR A 79 14.60 10.13 -17.58
C TYR A 79 13.76 8.96 -17.02
N GLY A 80 12.43 8.98 -17.21
CA GLY A 80 11.55 7.89 -16.76
C GLY A 80 11.29 7.83 -15.26
N LYS A 81 11.56 8.92 -14.51
CA LYS A 81 11.41 8.96 -13.05
C LYS A 81 9.99 9.36 -12.63
N TYR A 82 9.51 8.74 -11.56
CA TYR A 82 8.24 9.04 -10.89
C TYR A 82 8.54 9.49 -9.47
N TRP A 83 8.32 10.76 -9.15
CA TRP A 83 8.63 11.35 -7.85
C TRP A 83 7.40 11.48 -6.95
N CYS A 84 6.21 11.46 -7.55
CA CYS A 84 4.95 11.44 -6.84
C CYS A 84 4.49 10.02 -6.53
N TRP A 85 3.73 9.90 -5.43
CA TRP A 85 2.90 8.75 -5.14
C TRP A 85 1.90 8.42 -6.27
N CYS A 86 1.37 7.20 -6.25
CA CYS A 86 0.20 6.81 -7.02
C CYS A 86 -0.97 6.46 -6.09
N PHE A 87 -2.17 6.43 -6.63
CA PHE A 87 -3.36 5.99 -5.91
C PHE A 87 -3.79 4.62 -6.39
N PHE A 88 -4.34 3.81 -5.48
CA PHE A 88 -4.93 2.52 -5.81
C PHE A 88 -6.41 2.49 -5.47
N ARG A 89 -7.18 1.72 -6.25
CA ARG A 89 -8.60 1.44 -6.03
C ARG A 89 -8.91 -0.02 -6.30
N LEU A 90 -9.68 -0.65 -5.42
CA LEU A 90 -10.31 -1.94 -5.65
C LEU A 90 -11.78 -1.88 -5.23
N ASP A 91 -12.69 -2.08 -6.18
CA ASP A 91 -14.12 -2.23 -5.89
C ASP A 91 -14.39 -3.67 -5.45
N VAL A 92 -14.83 -3.85 -4.21
CA VAL A 92 -15.16 -5.17 -3.65
C VAL A 92 -16.65 -5.27 -3.36
N PRO A 93 -17.32 -6.41 -3.63
CA PRO A 93 -18.68 -6.62 -3.16
C PRO A 93 -18.73 -6.57 -1.63
N LEU A 94 -19.61 -5.76 -1.05
CA LEU A 94 -19.77 -5.67 0.42
C LEU A 94 -20.09 -7.05 1.03
N ALA A 95 -20.78 -7.90 0.27
CA ALA A 95 -21.00 -9.30 0.58
C ALA A 95 -19.74 -10.06 1.01
N LYS A 96 -18.65 -9.90 0.28
CA LYS A 96 -17.40 -10.59 0.57
C LYS A 96 -16.73 -10.11 1.84
N LEU A 97 -17.02 -8.89 2.29
CA LEU A 97 -16.48 -8.35 3.53
C LEU A 97 -17.24 -8.88 4.76
N TYR A 98 -18.57 -8.92 4.72
CA TYR A 98 -19.36 -9.40 5.87
C TYR A 98 -19.44 -10.92 5.99
N GLU A 99 -19.29 -11.66 4.88
CA GLU A 99 -19.22 -13.14 4.89
C GLU A 99 -17.89 -13.66 5.46
N CYS A 100 -16.86 -12.80 5.53
CA CYS A 100 -15.58 -13.18 6.08
C CYS A 100 -15.66 -13.32 7.60
N GLU A 101 -15.26 -14.46 8.15
CA GLU A 101 -15.21 -14.67 9.60
C GLU A 101 -14.23 -13.70 10.30
N THR A 102 -13.15 -13.32 9.59
CA THR A 102 -12.11 -12.41 10.09
C THR A 102 -11.77 -11.39 9.00
N PRO A 103 -12.62 -10.37 8.78
CA PRO A 103 -12.39 -9.38 7.74
C PRO A 103 -11.22 -8.48 8.15
N GLU A 104 -10.14 -8.55 7.38
CA GLU A 104 -8.97 -7.69 7.56
C GLU A 104 -8.51 -7.22 6.19
N ILE A 105 -8.42 -5.90 6.04
CA ILE A 105 -8.00 -5.27 4.79
C ILE A 105 -6.50 -4.99 4.87
N LEU A 106 -5.75 -5.58 3.96
CA LEU A 106 -4.31 -5.34 3.81
C LEU A 106 -4.02 -4.79 2.41
N CYS A 107 -2.96 -3.99 2.30
CA CYS A 107 -2.42 -3.59 1.00
C CYS A 107 -0.90 -3.81 0.95
N ARG A 108 -0.38 -4.11 -0.23
CA ARG A 108 1.07 -4.17 -0.47
C ARG A 108 1.44 -3.74 -1.87
N GLY A 109 2.52 -2.96 -1.98
CA GLY A 109 3.03 -2.42 -3.24
C GLY A 109 4.27 -3.13 -3.79
N TRP A 110 4.48 -2.98 -5.11
CA TRP A 110 5.74 -3.26 -5.79
C TRP A 110 6.18 -2.09 -6.65
N ASP A 111 7.48 -1.82 -6.65
CA ASP A 111 8.10 -0.90 -7.58
C ASP A 111 8.67 -1.60 -8.83
N SER A 112 9.15 -0.80 -9.77
CA SER A 112 9.78 -1.24 -11.02
C SER A 112 11.06 -2.06 -10.83
N SER A 113 11.62 -2.09 -9.62
CA SER A 113 12.75 -2.94 -9.24
C SER A 113 12.31 -4.22 -8.52
N MET A 114 11.00 -4.50 -8.50
CA MET A 114 10.38 -5.64 -7.83
C MET A 114 10.59 -5.66 -6.30
N ASN A 115 10.92 -4.51 -5.69
CA ASN A 115 10.89 -4.39 -4.23
C ASN A 115 9.47 -4.49 -3.73
N ARG A 116 9.25 -5.23 -2.63
CA ARG A 116 7.94 -5.43 -1.99
C ARG A 116 8.01 -5.04 -0.52
N GLN A 117 6.91 -4.52 0.01
CA GLN A 117 6.74 -4.37 1.47
C GLN A 117 6.91 -5.72 2.18
N PRO A 118 7.62 -5.78 3.32
CA PRO A 118 7.69 -6.97 4.15
C PRO A 118 6.30 -7.31 4.72
N GLU A 119 6.12 -8.57 5.12
CA GLU A 119 4.85 -8.99 5.76
C GLU A 119 4.82 -8.65 7.25
N GLN A 120 6.00 -8.65 7.88
CA GLN A 120 6.16 -8.40 9.30
C GLN A 120 6.83 -7.04 9.51
N ILE A 121 6.40 -6.35 10.56
CA ILE A 121 6.95 -5.05 10.95
C ILE A 121 8.45 -5.18 11.21
N THR A 122 9.25 -4.35 10.55
CA THR A 122 10.68 -4.23 10.82
C THR A 122 10.91 -3.10 11.82
N TRP A 123 10.91 -3.44 13.12
CA TRP A 123 11.12 -2.48 14.19
C TRP A 123 12.55 -1.93 14.18
N ASN A 124 12.71 -0.65 14.48
CA ASN A 124 14.00 -0.03 14.77
C ASN A 124 13.86 1.06 15.83
N VAL A 125 14.99 1.44 16.43
CA VAL A 125 15.08 2.39 17.55
C VAL A 125 14.40 3.73 17.27
N MET A 126 14.41 4.18 16.01
CA MET A 126 13.87 5.48 15.62
C MET A 126 12.42 5.43 15.13
N GLY A 127 11.83 4.23 15.00
CA GLY A 127 10.51 4.05 14.39
C GLY A 127 10.44 4.52 12.92
N MET A 128 11.59 4.59 12.23
CA MET A 128 11.68 5.13 10.87
C MET A 128 11.44 4.07 9.81
N VAL A 129 10.97 4.50 8.64
CA VAL A 129 10.88 3.68 7.42
C VAL A 129 10.04 2.39 7.56
N ASN A 130 9.05 2.40 8.46
CA ASN A 130 8.11 1.30 8.61
C ASN A 130 7.25 1.18 7.34
N ASN A 131 7.37 0.04 6.65
CA ASN A 131 6.68 -0.24 5.40
C ASN A 131 6.13 -1.65 5.37
#